data_AF-A0A819A7A3-F1
#
_entry.id   AF-A0A819A7A3-F1
#
_cell.length_a   1.000
_cell.length_b   1.000
_cell.length_c   1.000
_cell.angle_alpha   90.00
_cell.angle_beta   90.00
_cell.angle_gamma   90.00
#
_symmetry.space_group_name_H-M   'P 1'
#
loop_
_entity.id
_entity.type
_entity.pdbx_description
1 polymer ?
#
loop_
_entity_poly.entity_id
_entity_poly.type
_entity_poly.pdbx_seq_one_letter_code
_entity_poly.pdbx_strand_id
1 'polypeptide(L)'
;MFCFKMGHGVSSDTTGQAVVESNSNEHSLGLFGNTCYCNSVLQALYFCKPFRERVLNYRITQKSKKENLLTCLADLFHMIVSGKRRTGALQPKKFINKLRKENSTFDNDMQQDAHEFLNHLLNTCADILTAEKKEEKEKHDKQRSKSNNFAVSNNYTQCNGDGQHNRMSINTNINGDTASAHSSIEDTWIHELFQGTLVSTTKCLNCETVLIKNNPRV
;
A
#
# COMPACT_ATOMS: atom_id res chain seq x y z
N MET A 1 6.39 28.67 14.52
CA MET A 1 7.62 27.89 14.30
C MET A 1 7.45 26.56 15.04
N PHE A 2 6.83 25.55 14.41
CA PHE A 2 6.69 24.23 15.02
C PHE A 2 7.82 23.34 14.53
N CYS A 3 8.92 23.32 15.30
CA CYS A 3 9.97 22.33 15.15
C CYS A 3 9.65 21.21 16.14
N PHE A 4 9.10 20.09 15.67
CA PHE A 4 8.92 18.91 16.50
C PHE A 4 10.30 18.34 16.81
N LYS A 5 10.80 18.63 18.02
CA LYS A 5 11.93 17.93 18.62
C LYS A 5 11.33 16.82 19.50
N MET A 6 11.33 15.58 19.01
CA MET A 6 10.89 14.45 19.83
C MET A 6 11.98 14.15 20.86
N GLY A 7 11.63 14.27 22.14
CA GLY A 7 12.51 13.96 23.27
C GLY A 7 12.73 12.46 23.44
N HIS A 8 13.94 12.09 23.81
CA HIS A 8 14.33 10.72 24.17
C HIS A 8 13.68 10.29 25.49
N GLY A 9 13.15 9.07 25.54
CA GLY A 9 12.96 8.33 26.78
C GLY A 9 14.32 7.83 27.29
N VAL A 10 14.72 8.27 28.47
CA VAL A 10 15.95 7.82 29.14
C VAL A 10 15.56 6.68 30.07
N SER A 11 15.91 5.44 29.73
CA SER A 11 15.94 4.34 30.69
C SER A 11 17.35 4.28 31.26
N SER A 12 17.45 4.47 32.58
CA SER A 12 18.67 4.31 33.36
C SER A 12 18.93 2.84 33.62
N ASP A 13 20.12 2.35 33.28
CA ASP A 13 20.71 1.25 34.02
C ASP A 13 22.23 1.42 34.17
N THR A 14 22.68 1.00 35.35
CA THR A 14 23.91 1.47 36.00
C THR A 14 25.03 0.46 35.75
N THR A 15 25.72 0.52 34.61
CA THR A 15 27.13 0.06 34.43
C THR A 15 27.54 0.11 32.96
N GLY A 16 28.60 0.86 32.67
CA GLY A 16 29.61 0.51 31.65
C GLY A 16 29.23 0.56 30.16
N GLN A 17 29.78 1.56 29.46
CA GLN A 17 29.84 1.69 27.99
C GLN A 17 28.50 1.88 27.26
N ALA A 18 28.08 3.14 27.17
CA ALA A 18 27.17 3.56 26.11
C ALA A 18 27.88 3.42 24.75
N VAL A 19 27.63 2.31 24.06
CA VAL A 19 27.78 2.28 22.60
C VAL A 19 26.65 3.15 22.08
N VAL A 20 26.95 4.44 21.85
CA VAL A 20 26.05 5.33 21.14
C VAL A 20 25.99 4.82 19.70
N GLU A 21 24.99 4.01 19.38
CA GLU A 21 24.69 3.62 18.01
C GLU A 21 24.15 4.87 17.28
N SER A 22 25.12 5.71 16.88
CA SER A 22 24.94 7.07 16.40
C SER A 22 24.61 7.05 14.91
N ASN A 23 23.43 6.56 14.54
CA ASN A 23 22.97 6.63 13.16
C ASN A 23 21.56 7.21 13.00
N SER A 24 21.20 8.17 13.87
CA SER A 24 20.08 9.07 13.63
C SER A 24 20.52 10.23 12.74
N ASN A 25 20.37 10.03 11.43
CA ASN A 25 20.35 11.14 10.49
C ASN A 25 19.08 11.99 10.75
N GLU A 26 19.14 12.88 11.73
CA GLU A 26 18.06 13.82 12.07
C GLU A 26 17.91 14.87 10.97
N HIS A 27 17.15 14.53 9.93
CA HIS A 27 16.81 15.47 8.87
C HIS A 27 15.54 16.23 9.22
N SER A 28 15.68 17.49 9.62
CA SER A 28 14.57 18.44 9.68
C SER A 28 14.15 18.82 8.25
N LEU A 29 13.01 18.33 7.76
CA LEU A 29 12.43 18.77 6.50
C LEU A 29 11.90 20.19 6.68
N GLY A 30 12.68 21.19 6.25
CA GLY A 30 12.26 22.59 6.27
C GLY A 30 11.37 22.93 5.08
N LEU A 31 10.07 22.68 5.18
CA LEU A 31 9.11 23.14 4.15
C LEU A 31 8.59 24.52 4.55
N PHE A 32 8.85 25.53 3.73
CA PHE A 32 8.29 26.87 3.91
C PHE A 32 6.96 26.99 3.14
N GLY A 33 5.90 27.44 3.82
CA GLY A 33 4.54 27.61 3.27
C GLY A 33 3.47 26.88 4.09
N ASN A 34 2.19 27.03 3.72
CA ASN A 34 1.02 26.37 4.36
C ASN A 34 0.98 24.83 4.21
N THR A 35 2.14 24.19 4.02
CA THR A 35 2.37 22.76 3.84
C THR A 35 2.87 22.09 5.13
N CYS A 36 2.70 22.72 6.29
CA CYS A 36 3.13 22.17 7.57
C CYS A 36 2.46 20.83 7.91
N TYR A 37 1.19 20.66 7.52
CA TYR A 37 0.45 19.40 7.65
C TYR A 37 1.15 18.24 6.90
N CYS A 38 1.65 18.54 5.71
CA CYS A 38 2.37 17.59 4.88
C CYS A 38 3.72 17.24 5.48
N ASN A 39 4.45 18.26 5.97
CA ASN A 39 5.74 18.06 6.60
C ASN A 39 5.68 17.12 7.82
N SER A 40 4.74 17.38 8.74
CA SER A 40 4.59 16.56 9.94
C SER A 40 4.28 15.10 9.62
N VAL A 41 3.42 14.86 8.63
CA VAL A 41 3.04 13.50 8.20
C VAL A 41 4.22 12.81 7.50
N LEU A 42 4.92 13.49 6.59
CA LEU A 42 6.09 12.93 5.91
C LEU A 42 7.21 12.57 6.89
N GLN A 43 7.44 13.42 7.89
CA GLN A 43 8.41 13.12 8.95
C GLN A 43 7.97 11.89 9.75
N ALA A 44 6.72 11.84 10.21
CA ALA A 44 6.20 10.68 10.95
C ALA A 44 6.37 9.38 10.15
N LEU A 45 5.94 9.37 8.88
CA LEU A 45 6.07 8.22 7.98
C LEU A 45 7.53 7.83 7.72
N TYR A 46 8.45 8.79 7.61
CA TYR A 46 9.87 8.50 7.43
C TYR A 46 10.49 7.79 8.64
N PHE A 47 10.03 8.11 9.85
CA PHE A 47 10.51 7.44 11.07
C PHE A 47 9.86 6.05 11.29
N CYS A 48 8.76 5.74 10.60
CA CYS A 48 8.24 4.38 10.51
C CYS A 48 9.20 3.51 9.68
N LYS A 49 10.18 2.87 10.33
CA LYS A 49 11.23 2.06 9.67
C LYS A 49 10.69 1.09 8.61
N PRO A 50 9.65 0.27 8.90
CA PRO A 50 9.13 -0.69 7.91
C PRO A 50 8.59 0.01 6.66
N PHE A 51 7.87 1.13 6.82
CA PHE A 51 7.36 1.91 5.71
C PHE A 51 8.49 2.53 4.88
N ARG A 52 9.45 3.17 5.55
CA ARG A 52 10.61 3.79 4.90
C ARG A 52 11.38 2.79 4.04
N GLU A 53 11.66 1.61 4.56
CA GLU A 53 12.41 0.57 3.84
C GLU A 53 11.65 0.08 2.60
N ARG A 54 10.35 -0.18 2.72
CA ARG A 54 9.50 -0.59 1.59
C ARG A 54 9.45 0.49 0.50
N VAL A 55 9.32 1.76 0.88
CA VAL A 55 9.33 2.91 -0.05
C VAL A 55 10.69 3.08 -0.76
N LEU A 56 11.81 2.98 -0.01
CA LEU A 56 13.15 3.09 -0.60
C LEU A 56 13.42 1.95 -1.59
N ASN A 57 13.00 0.73 -1.26
CA ASN A 57 13.12 -0.45 -2.13
C ASN A 57 12.25 -0.33 -3.39
N TYR A 58 11.02 0.19 -3.26
CA TYR A 58 10.14 0.44 -4.41
C TYR A 58 10.83 1.30 -5.48
N ARG A 59 11.62 2.31 -5.10
CA ARG A 59 12.33 3.13 -6.09
C ARG A 59 13.35 2.37 -6.94
N ILE A 60 13.98 1.35 -6.35
CA ILE A 60 15.03 0.55 -6.99
C ILE A 60 14.39 -0.33 -8.07
N THR A 61 13.27 -0.98 -7.75
CA THR A 61 12.51 -1.84 -8.67
C THR A 61 11.84 -1.06 -9.79
N GLN A 62 11.50 0.22 -9.57
CA GLN A 62 10.66 1.00 -10.50
C GLN A 62 11.41 2.01 -11.36
N LYS A 63 12.72 1.84 -11.58
CA LYS A 63 13.57 2.81 -12.31
C LYS A 63 13.06 3.19 -13.71
N SER A 64 12.25 2.35 -14.36
CA SER A 64 11.75 2.55 -15.73
C SER A 64 10.23 2.75 -15.84
N LYS A 65 9.50 2.84 -14.73
CA LYS A 65 8.04 3.06 -14.75
C LYS A 65 7.68 4.56 -14.77
N LYS A 66 6.44 4.85 -15.17
CA LYS A 66 5.87 6.20 -15.24
C LYS A 66 5.81 6.84 -13.84
N GLU A 67 6.08 8.14 -13.77
CA GLU A 67 6.03 8.93 -12.54
C GLU A 67 4.61 9.00 -11.94
N ASN A 68 4.51 8.64 -10.67
CA ASN A 68 3.31 8.66 -9.82
C ASN A 68 3.63 9.22 -8.42
N LEU A 69 2.62 9.46 -7.58
CA LEU A 69 2.82 10.03 -6.24
C LEU A 69 3.78 9.20 -5.36
N LEU A 70 3.71 7.87 -5.43
CA LEU A 70 4.58 6.96 -4.68
C LEU A 70 6.04 7.04 -5.15
N THR A 71 6.29 7.18 -6.47
CA THR A 71 7.65 7.43 -6.98
C THR A 71 8.21 8.78 -6.50
N CYS A 72 7.38 9.83 -6.44
CA CYS A 72 7.78 11.13 -5.89
C CYS A 72 8.09 11.05 -4.39
N LEU A 73 7.30 10.29 -3.63
CA LEU A 73 7.55 10.03 -2.21
C LEU A 73 8.88 9.29 -2.02
N ALA A 74 9.14 8.29 -2.86
CA ALA A 74 10.36 7.52 -2.80
C ALA A 74 11.60 8.35 -3.16
N ASP A 75 11.51 9.20 -4.20
CA ASP A 75 12.55 10.18 -4.53
C ASP A 75 12.83 11.11 -3.36
N LEU A 76 11.80 11.59 -2.67
CA LEU A 76 11.95 12.42 -1.47
C LEU A 76 12.70 11.67 -0.36
N PHE A 77 12.33 10.42 -0.07
CA PHE A 77 13.01 9.62 0.96
C PHE A 77 14.46 9.32 0.57
N HIS A 78 14.73 9.06 -0.70
CA HIS A 78 16.10 8.91 -1.22
C HIS A 78 16.90 10.20 -1.08
N MET A 79 16.32 11.37 -1.32
CA MET A 79 16.98 12.67 -1.11
C MET A 79 17.35 12.89 0.36
N ILE A 80 16.52 12.43 1.28
CA ILE A 80 16.80 12.50 2.72
C ILE A 80 17.98 11.58 3.07
N VAL A 81 17.96 10.33 2.61
CA VAL A 81 19.02 9.34 2.93
C VAL A 81 20.36 9.71 2.26
N SER A 82 20.33 10.18 1.02
CA SER A 82 21.52 10.56 0.25
C SER A 82 22.05 11.97 0.56
N GLY A 83 21.35 12.72 1.42
CA GLY A 83 21.71 14.06 1.81
C GLY A 83 23.08 14.10 2.49
N LYS A 84 24.06 14.78 1.86
CA LYS A 84 25.39 14.99 2.46
C LYS A 84 25.37 15.92 3.68
N ARG A 85 24.29 16.68 3.87
CA ARG A 85 24.13 17.63 4.98
C ARG A 85 23.20 17.02 6.01
N ARG A 86 23.71 16.83 7.24
CA ARG A 86 22.94 16.40 8.42
C ARG A 86 21.76 17.34 8.72
N THR A 87 21.85 18.61 8.34
CA THR A 87 20.83 19.63 8.58
C THR A 87 20.62 20.50 7.34
N GLY A 88 19.37 20.66 6.90
CA GLY A 88 19.02 21.53 5.78
C GLY A 88 17.55 21.47 5.38
N ALA A 89 17.03 22.56 4.82
CA ALA A 89 15.68 22.61 4.27
C ALA A 89 15.63 21.89 2.91
N LEU A 90 14.91 20.78 2.83
CA LEU A 90 14.60 20.11 1.56
C LEU A 90 13.19 20.50 1.15
N GLN A 91 13.02 21.13 -0.02
CA GLN A 91 11.71 21.49 -0.54
C GLN A 91 11.22 20.42 -1.54
N PRO A 92 10.18 19.63 -1.24
CA PRO A 92 9.70 18.55 -2.06
C PRO A 92 8.74 19.09 -3.13
N LYS A 93 9.20 20.07 -3.93
CA LYS A 93 8.36 20.75 -4.95
C LYS A 93 7.68 19.77 -5.89
N LYS A 94 8.41 18.73 -6.33
CA LYS A 94 7.87 17.69 -7.22
C LYS A 94 6.71 16.93 -6.58
N PHE A 95 6.90 16.49 -5.33
CA PHE A 95 5.86 15.79 -4.58
C PHE A 95 4.64 16.67 -4.35
N ILE A 96 4.83 17.92 -3.90
CA ILE A 96 3.72 18.85 -3.64
C ILE A 96 2.95 19.17 -4.93
N ASN A 97 3.64 19.43 -6.03
CA ASN A 97 2.98 19.69 -7.32
C ASN A 97 2.19 18.47 -7.81
N LYS A 98 2.73 17.27 -7.58
CA LYS A 98 2.05 16.01 -7.94
C LYS A 98 0.82 15.78 -7.08
N LEU A 99 0.93 15.99 -5.76
CA LEU A 99 -0.18 15.93 -4.81
C LEU A 99 -1.33 16.87 -5.21
N ARG A 100 -1.01 18.16 -5.48
CA ARG A 100 -1.99 19.16 -5.91
C ARG A 100 -2.69 18.77 -7.20
N LYS A 101 -1.96 18.20 -8.15
CA LYS A 101 -2.51 17.76 -9.44
C LYS A 101 -3.45 16.55 -9.33
N GLU A 102 -3.16 15.64 -8.39
CA GLU A 102 -3.94 14.40 -8.22
C GLU A 102 -5.14 14.56 -7.30
N ASN A 103 -5.15 15.57 -6.44
CA ASN A 103 -6.26 15.84 -5.54
C ASN A 103 -6.50 17.34 -5.36
N SER A 104 -7.66 17.79 -5.82
CA SER A 104 -8.09 19.19 -5.80
C SER A 104 -8.28 19.75 -4.39
N THR A 105 -8.52 18.92 -3.36
CA THR A 105 -8.60 19.37 -1.96
C THR A 105 -7.28 20.02 -1.52
N PHE A 106 -6.15 19.53 -2.02
CA PHE A 106 -4.82 20.05 -1.68
C PHE A 106 -4.34 21.15 -2.64
N ASP A 107 -5.06 21.41 -3.74
CA ASP A 107 -4.74 22.43 -4.75
C ASP A 107 -5.17 23.84 -4.36
N ASN A 108 -4.78 24.24 -3.15
CA ASN A 108 -4.94 25.60 -2.66
C ASN A 108 -3.80 25.92 -1.69
N ASP A 109 -3.73 27.18 -1.30
CA ASP A 109 -2.74 27.66 -0.35
C ASP A 109 -3.29 27.71 1.09
N MET A 110 -4.39 27.02 1.40
CA MET A 110 -4.92 26.93 2.76
C MET A 110 -4.20 25.85 3.56
N GLN A 111 -4.19 25.98 4.90
CA GLN A 111 -3.79 24.87 5.76
C GLN A 111 -4.81 23.73 5.64
N GLN A 112 -4.31 22.50 5.61
CA GLN A 112 -5.11 21.30 5.43
C GLN A 112 -5.03 20.41 6.66
N ASP A 113 -6.02 19.52 6.81
CA ASP A 113 -6.01 18.51 7.85
C ASP A 113 -4.92 17.46 7.56
N ALA A 114 -4.00 17.28 8.52
CA ALA A 114 -2.92 16.31 8.43
C ALA A 114 -3.44 14.86 8.35
N HIS A 115 -4.55 14.56 9.02
CA HIS A 115 -5.17 13.23 8.98
C HIS A 115 -5.80 12.95 7.62
N GLU A 116 -6.44 13.95 7.01
CA GLU A 116 -6.96 13.82 5.64
C GLU A 116 -5.82 13.59 4.64
N PHE A 117 -4.73 14.34 4.78
CA PHE A 117 -3.53 14.13 3.96
C PHE A 117 -2.93 12.73 4.13
N LEU A 118 -2.79 12.25 5.36
CA LEU A 118 -2.26 10.90 5.64
C LEU A 118 -3.12 9.82 4.98
N ASN A 119 -4.42 9.86 5.19
CA ASN A 119 -5.34 8.86 4.63
C ASN A 119 -5.34 8.90 3.10
N HIS A 120 -5.36 10.10 2.51
CA HIS A 120 -5.25 10.23 1.07
C HIS A 120 -3.94 9.62 0.55
N LEU A 121 -2.81 9.95 1.17
CA LEU A 121 -1.50 9.45 0.77
C LEU A 121 -1.40 7.92 0.85
N LEU A 122 -1.84 7.31 1.95
CA LEU A 122 -1.77 5.85 2.13
C LEU A 122 -2.70 5.12 1.15
N ASN A 123 -3.93 5.60 0.97
CA ASN A 123 -4.87 5.02 0.00
C ASN A 123 -4.34 5.13 -1.42
N THR A 124 -3.83 6.29 -1.83
CA THR A 124 -3.22 6.44 -3.17
C THR A 124 -2.01 5.54 -3.36
N CYS A 125 -1.17 5.35 -2.34
CA CYS A 125 -0.06 4.40 -2.41
C CYS A 125 -0.56 2.95 -2.57
N ALA A 126 -1.61 2.57 -1.83
CA ALA A 126 -2.22 1.25 -1.92
C ALA A 126 -2.85 1.00 -3.30
N ASP A 127 -3.53 1.99 -3.88
CA ASP A 127 -4.13 1.91 -5.20
C ASP A 127 -3.08 1.74 -6.30
N ILE A 128 -1.99 2.51 -6.25
CA ILE A 128 -0.86 2.40 -7.18
C ILE A 128 -0.30 0.98 -7.18
N LEU A 129 -0.03 0.42 -5.99
CA LEU A 129 0.53 -0.92 -5.86
C LEU A 129 -0.44 -2.01 -6.34
N THR A 130 -1.74 -1.82 -6.11
CA THR A 130 -2.78 -2.75 -6.55
C THR A 130 -2.91 -2.74 -8.07
N ALA A 131 -2.90 -1.55 -8.69
CA ALA A 131 -2.91 -1.39 -10.13
C ALA A 131 -1.69 -2.06 -10.78
N GLU A 132 -0.49 -1.88 -10.21
CA GLU A 132 0.72 -2.51 -10.73
C GLU A 132 0.69 -4.05 -10.66
N LYS A 133 0.22 -4.63 -9.55
CA LYS A 133 0.05 -6.09 -9.45
C LYS A 133 -0.91 -6.62 -10.51
N LYS A 134 -2.01 -5.92 -10.75
CA LYS A 134 -3.00 -6.29 -11.77
C LYS A 134 -2.39 -6.27 -13.18
N GLU A 135 -1.63 -5.23 -13.51
CA GLU A 135 -0.91 -5.14 -14.79
C GLU A 135 0.09 -6.28 -15.01
N GLU A 136 0.75 -6.76 -13.93
CA GLU A 136 1.69 -7.88 -14.00
C GLU A 136 0.98 -9.22 -14.25
N LYS A 137 -0.17 -9.45 -13.58
CA LYS A 137 -1.01 -10.65 -13.81
C LYS A 137 -1.55 -10.71 -15.24
N GLU A 138 -2.05 -9.60 -15.76
CA GLU A 138 -2.58 -9.54 -17.13
C GLU A 138 -1.51 -9.81 -18.20
N LYS A 139 -0.24 -9.46 -17.94
CA LYS A 139 0.88 -9.78 -18.85
C LYS A 139 1.23 -11.27 -18.81
N HIS A 140 1.17 -11.90 -17.64
CA HIS A 140 1.48 -13.32 -17.45
C HIS A 140 0.44 -14.24 -18.12
N ASP A 141 -0.85 -13.91 -18.03
CA ASP A 141 -1.91 -14.72 -18.64
C ASP A 141 -1.92 -14.67 -20.18
N LYS A 142 -1.50 -13.55 -20.77
CA LYS A 142 -1.31 -13.41 -22.22
C LYS A 142 -0.12 -14.20 -22.77
N GLN A 143 0.86 -14.55 -21.93
CA GLN A 143 2.00 -15.38 -22.34
C GLN A 143 1.66 -16.88 -22.29
N ARG A 144 0.86 -17.32 -21.30
CA ARG A 144 0.47 -18.73 -21.12
C ARG A 144 -0.45 -19.27 -22.22
N SER A 145 -1.22 -18.39 -22.87
CA SER A 145 -2.15 -18.74 -23.97
C SER A 145 -1.47 -18.90 -25.35
N LYS A 146 -0.19 -18.56 -25.52
CA LYS A 146 0.58 -18.78 -26.76
C LYS A 146 1.28 -20.13 -26.84
N SER A 147 1.47 -20.85 -25.73
CA SER A 147 2.20 -22.13 -25.71
C SER A 147 1.35 -23.39 -25.93
N ASN A 148 0.01 -23.30 -25.92
CA ASN A 148 -0.87 -24.47 -26.11
C ASN A 148 -1.41 -24.63 -27.54
N ASN A 149 -0.86 -23.92 -28.53
CA ASN A 149 -1.22 -24.10 -29.95
C ASN A 149 -0.23 -24.99 -30.72
N PHE A 150 0.58 -25.80 -30.05
CA PHE A 150 1.39 -26.83 -30.70
C PHE A 150 1.01 -28.22 -30.17
N ALA A 151 0.50 -29.05 -31.09
CA ALA A 151 0.13 -30.46 -30.98
C ALA A 151 -1.25 -30.81 -30.38
N VAL A 152 -2.31 -30.59 -31.18
CA VAL A 152 -3.33 -31.63 -31.38
C VAL A 152 -3.54 -31.79 -32.88
N SER A 153 -2.72 -32.65 -33.49
CA SER A 153 -3.01 -33.24 -34.80
C SER A 153 -3.85 -34.50 -34.57
N ASN A 154 -5.02 -34.50 -35.20
CA ASN A 154 -5.95 -35.62 -35.34
C ASN A 154 -5.25 -36.94 -35.71
N ASN A 155 -5.77 -38.05 -35.19
CA ASN A 155 -5.95 -39.25 -36.01
C ASN A 155 -7.28 -39.93 -35.64
N TYR A 156 -8.12 -40.09 -36.66
CA TYR A 156 -9.27 -40.98 -36.68
C TYR A 156 -8.84 -42.41 -36.33
N THR A 157 -9.55 -43.09 -35.45
CA THR A 157 -9.78 -44.54 -35.59
C THR A 157 -11.18 -44.86 -35.08
N GLN A 158 -12.02 -45.23 -36.03
CA GLN A 158 -13.34 -45.80 -35.86
C GLN A 158 -13.21 -47.23 -35.34
N CYS A 159 -13.97 -47.61 -34.32
CA CYS A 159 -14.39 -48.99 -34.12
C CYS A 159 -15.85 -49.02 -33.65
N ASN A 160 -16.67 -49.74 -34.43
CA ASN A 160 -18.05 -50.06 -34.11
C ASN A 160 -18.09 -51.20 -33.10
N GLY A 161 -19.04 -51.17 -32.16
CA GLY A 161 -19.35 -52.29 -31.29
C GLY A 161 -20.51 -51.96 -30.37
N ASP A 162 -21.61 -52.70 -30.55
CA ASP A 162 -22.89 -52.62 -29.85
C ASP A 162 -22.80 -52.69 -28.32
N GLY A 163 -23.73 -52.01 -27.64
CA GLY A 163 -23.92 -52.16 -26.20
C GLY A 163 -24.71 -51.01 -25.58
N GLN A 164 -25.96 -51.30 -25.21
CA GLN A 164 -26.89 -50.42 -24.51
C GLN A 164 -26.34 -49.96 -23.14
N HIS A 165 -27.14 -49.12 -22.44
CA HIS A 165 -26.99 -48.59 -21.07
C HIS A 165 -26.57 -47.11 -20.98
N ASN A 166 -27.57 -46.28 -21.24
CA ASN A 166 -27.64 -44.86 -20.92
C ASN A 166 -27.68 -44.66 -19.40
N ARG A 167 -26.62 -44.15 -18.78
CA ARG A 167 -26.70 -43.50 -17.47
C ARG A 167 -25.92 -42.20 -17.47
N MET A 168 -26.65 -41.12 -17.74
CA MET A 168 -26.25 -39.74 -17.53
C MET A 168 -25.74 -39.59 -16.09
N SER A 169 -24.44 -39.40 -15.90
CA SER A 169 -23.89 -39.01 -14.60
C SER A 169 -24.03 -37.51 -14.49
N ILE A 170 -25.13 -37.09 -13.86
CA ILE A 170 -25.33 -35.72 -13.38
C ILE A 170 -24.29 -35.49 -12.28
N ASN A 171 -23.26 -34.69 -12.58
CA ASN A 171 -22.37 -34.17 -11.54
C ASN A 171 -23.01 -32.93 -10.93
N THR A 172 -23.98 -33.12 -10.03
CA THR A 172 -24.42 -32.08 -9.10
C THR A 172 -23.43 -31.98 -7.95
N ASN A 173 -22.35 -31.23 -8.15
CA ASN A 173 -21.62 -30.64 -7.03
C ASN A 173 -22.39 -29.39 -6.57
N ILE A 174 -23.47 -29.64 -5.84
CA ILE A 174 -24.08 -28.67 -4.94
C ILE A 174 -23.37 -28.89 -3.59
N ASN A 175 -22.22 -28.25 -3.42
CA ASN A 175 -21.72 -27.93 -2.09
C ASN A 175 -21.84 -26.42 -1.94
N GLY A 176 -22.99 -26.01 -1.41
CA GLY A 176 -23.09 -24.76 -0.70
C GLY A 176 -22.26 -24.92 0.57
N ASP A 177 -21.07 -24.35 0.56
CA ASP A 177 -20.44 -23.84 1.76
C ASP A 177 -20.19 -22.36 1.52
N THR A 178 -20.66 -21.59 2.49
CA THR A 178 -20.60 -20.14 2.63
C THR A 178 -19.16 -19.64 2.62
N ALA A 179 -18.55 -19.60 1.44
CA ALA A 179 -17.32 -18.88 1.20
C ALA A 179 -17.63 -17.38 1.17
N SER A 180 -17.49 -16.76 2.35
CA SER A 180 -16.94 -15.42 2.53
C SER A 180 -16.77 -14.64 1.22
N ALA A 181 -17.72 -13.75 0.92
CA ALA A 181 -17.52 -12.70 -0.07
C ALA A 181 -16.54 -11.65 0.49
N HIS A 182 -15.37 -12.08 0.94
CA HIS A 182 -14.18 -11.25 0.95
C HIS A 182 -13.73 -11.18 -0.51
N SER A 183 -14.14 -10.13 -1.22
CA SER A 183 -13.42 -9.76 -2.43
C SER A 183 -11.94 -9.65 -2.02
N SER A 184 -11.10 -10.49 -2.61
CA SER A 184 -9.66 -10.51 -2.39
C SER A 184 -9.07 -9.14 -2.73
N ILE A 185 -9.05 -8.22 -1.75
CA ILE A 185 -8.16 -7.07 -1.79
C ILE A 185 -6.79 -7.71 -1.82
N GLU A 186 -6.06 -7.53 -2.92
CA GLU A 186 -4.72 -8.09 -3.04
C GLU A 186 -3.80 -7.29 -2.12
N ASP A 187 -3.77 -7.68 -0.84
CA ASP A 187 -3.10 -6.96 0.24
C ASP A 187 -1.72 -6.50 -0.22
N THR A 188 -1.59 -5.18 -0.34
CA THR A 188 -0.32 -4.53 -0.66
C THR A 188 0.47 -4.40 0.63
N TRP A 189 1.76 -4.12 0.53
CA TRP A 189 2.56 -3.88 1.74
C TRP A 189 2.10 -2.64 2.54
N ILE A 190 1.29 -1.74 1.94
CA ILE A 190 0.63 -0.66 2.67
C ILE A 190 -0.42 -1.24 3.60
N HIS A 191 -1.24 -2.18 3.11
CA HIS A 191 -2.25 -2.88 3.88
C HIS A 191 -1.60 -3.70 5.00
N GLU A 192 -0.50 -4.40 4.74
CA GLU A 192 0.26 -5.12 5.78
C GLU A 192 0.73 -4.22 6.93
N LEU A 193 1.05 -2.94 6.65
CA LEU A 193 1.64 -2.03 7.63
C LEU A 193 0.62 -1.18 8.38
N PHE A 194 -0.47 -0.78 7.73
CA PHE A 194 -1.42 0.20 8.28
C PHE A 194 -2.86 -0.30 8.36
N GLN A 195 -3.19 -1.44 7.74
CA GLN A 195 -4.56 -1.91 7.77
C GLN A 195 -4.96 -2.38 9.17
N GLY A 196 -6.03 -1.80 9.68
CA GLY A 196 -6.76 -2.25 10.86
C GLY A 196 -8.21 -2.54 10.51
N THR A 197 -8.92 -3.25 11.39
CA THR A 197 -10.37 -3.43 11.28
C THR A 197 -11.04 -2.75 12.46
N LEU A 198 -11.85 -1.72 12.19
CA LEU A 198 -12.72 -1.12 13.20
C LEU A 198 -14.04 -1.90 13.26
N VAL A 199 -14.31 -2.53 14.39
CA VAL A 199 -15.59 -3.21 14.64
C VAL A 199 -16.53 -2.22 15.30
N SER A 200 -17.58 -1.81 14.59
CA SER A 200 -18.64 -0.95 15.12
C SER A 200 -19.83 -1.79 15.53
N THR A 201 -20.18 -1.75 16.81
CA THR A 201 -21.36 -2.42 17.36
C THR A 201 -22.44 -1.41 17.67
N THR A 202 -23.60 -1.55 17.03
CA THR A 202 -24.78 -0.69 17.25
C THR A 202 -25.87 -1.53 17.89
N LYS A 203 -26.28 -1.21 19.12
CA LYS A 203 -27.42 -1.84 19.78
C LYS A 203 -28.66 -0.95 19.64
N CYS A 204 -29.75 -1.50 19.14
CA CYS A 204 -31.05 -0.85 19.14
C CYS A 204 -31.57 -0.77 20.58
N LEU A 205 -31.99 0.42 21.02
CA LEU A 205 -32.50 0.62 22.38
C LEU A 205 -33.96 0.16 22.55
N ASN A 206 -34.69 -0.14 21.47
CA ASN A 206 -36.11 -0.49 21.51
C ASN A 206 -36.38 -2.00 21.34
N CYS A 207 -35.65 -2.67 20.44
CA CYS A 207 -35.79 -4.11 20.21
C CYS A 207 -34.56 -4.92 20.62
N GLU A 208 -33.57 -4.27 21.23
CA GLU A 208 -32.30 -4.86 21.69
C GLU A 208 -31.42 -5.50 20.61
N THR A 209 -31.83 -5.48 19.34
CA THR A 209 -31.05 -6.00 18.21
C THR A 209 -29.66 -5.36 18.15
N VAL A 210 -28.64 -6.19 18.04
CA VAL A 210 -27.24 -5.79 17.92
C VAL A 210 -26.78 -5.97 16.48
N LEU A 211 -26.34 -4.88 15.85
CA LEU A 211 -25.66 -4.88 14.56
C LEU A 211 -24.16 -4.77 14.79
N ILE A 212 -23.38 -5.68 14.20
CA ILE A 212 -21.91 -5.60 14.21
C ILE A 212 -21.44 -5.35 12.77
N LYS A 213 -20.71 -4.26 12.55
CA LYS A 213 -20.16 -3.87 11.25
C LYS A 213 -18.63 -3.79 11.32
N ASN A 214 -17.95 -4.59 10.50
CA ASN A 214 -16.50 -4.55 10.36
C ASN A 214 -16.12 -3.54 9.26
N ASN A 215 -15.34 -2.52 9.61
CA ASN A 215 -14.87 -1.49 8.69
C ASN A 215 -13.34 -1.57 8.58
N PRO A 216 -12.79 -2.24 7.56
CA PRO A 216 -11.35 -2.18 7.30
C PRO A 216 -10.94 -0.75 6.98
N ARG A 217 -9.84 -0.30 7.57
CA ARG A 217 -9.24 1.02 7.32
C ARG A 217 -7.74 0.87 7.12
N VAL A 218 -7.20 1.62 6.17
CA VAL A 218 -5.77 1.90 6.01
C VAL A 218 -5.48 3.27 6.61
#